data_AF-A0A2E0MG88-F1
#
_entry.id   AF-A0A2E0MG88-F1
#
_cell.length_a   1.000
_cell.length_b   1.000
_cell.length_c   1.000
_cell.angle_alpha   90.00
_cell.angle_beta   90.00
_cell.angle_gamma   90.00
#
_symmetry.space_group_name_H-M   'P 1'
#
loop_
_entity.id
_entity.type
_entity.pdbx_description
1 polymer ?
#
loop_
_entity_poly.entity_id
_entity_poly.type
_entity_poly.pdbx_seq_one_letter_code
_entity_poly.pdbx_strand_id
1 'polypeptide(L)'
;MRQLTFLFFLVSLCVSANPFTVYTSNSGLIHSNVHCVEQGEKYIWIGTNAGINRISFKGSVPIQFSKRGTSVPVTALEDDGEVIWAGLKGKGVYQMLKKNYKLIGFRKDVLGGKEILNIERLKKGLIVFTPGQKFVFSFGKQEYSVSTINFEKYNPNIEIDGKIIKNNEGVLSRFNPETKSFRPFKGTINARAHLNWKNGVLFATAKGLYLYNPNNDTIQFGSPKLELLNFQLNGADTSATELELNWDDYIFNYHFQFEELGSPNQITLFYTLNDGSDLIEKTALASEGIEIRGLGHGTYQLEVRAKNHNGIESKNTLNYSFSIANPLRDSIWLYIIIIVSIGLWTVIVISITKAKFKKDMRVLEDALLEKTNKLNQIEKSKYGLVDEDKVHI
;
A
#
# COMPACT_ATOMS: atom_id res chain seq x y z
N MET A 1 2.02 9.14 -53.16
CA MET A 1 2.91 8.77 -52.03
C MET A 1 2.12 8.92 -50.74
N ARG A 2 1.78 7.81 -50.09
CA ARG A 2 1.17 7.83 -48.75
C ARG A 2 1.74 6.61 -48.02
N GLN A 3 2.84 6.81 -47.30
CA GLN A 3 3.47 5.74 -46.53
C GLN A 3 2.66 5.53 -45.25
N LEU A 4 2.17 4.30 -45.11
CA LEU A 4 1.44 3.81 -43.94
C LEU A 4 2.49 3.19 -43.00
N THR A 5 2.91 3.93 -41.98
CA THR A 5 3.80 3.43 -40.93
C THR A 5 3.00 2.53 -39.99
N PHE A 6 3.12 1.21 -40.17
CA PHE A 6 2.63 0.22 -39.21
C PHE A 6 3.59 0.16 -38.02
N LEU A 7 3.18 0.74 -36.90
CA LEU A 7 3.88 0.63 -35.62
C LEU A 7 3.56 -0.75 -35.02
N PHE A 8 4.45 -1.73 -35.19
CA PHE A 8 4.33 -3.03 -34.54
C PHE A 8 4.65 -2.88 -33.04
N PHE A 9 3.61 -2.82 -32.22
CA PHE A 9 3.73 -3.04 -30.78
C PHE A 9 4.04 -4.52 -30.56
N LEU A 10 5.31 -4.86 -30.37
CA LEU A 10 5.74 -6.15 -29.86
C LEU A 10 5.28 -6.24 -28.40
N VAL A 11 4.08 -6.77 -28.17
CA VAL A 11 3.67 -7.25 -26.86
C VAL A 11 4.54 -8.47 -26.57
N SER A 12 5.66 -8.25 -25.89
CA SER A 12 6.45 -9.31 -25.30
C SER A 12 5.57 -9.99 -24.24
N LEU A 13 4.97 -11.12 -24.59
CA LEU A 13 4.39 -12.05 -23.62
C LEU A 13 5.55 -12.59 -22.80
N CYS A 14 5.94 -11.85 -21.77
CA CYS A 14 6.74 -12.39 -20.67
C CYS A 14 5.84 -13.41 -19.95
N VAL A 15 5.85 -14.66 -20.42
CA VAL A 15 5.36 -15.78 -19.62
C VAL A 15 6.23 -15.78 -18.37
N SER A 16 5.69 -15.29 -17.26
CA SER A 16 6.35 -15.35 -15.96
C SER A 16 6.71 -16.81 -15.71
N ALA A 17 8.00 -17.11 -15.80
CA ALA A 17 8.52 -18.43 -15.50
C ALA A 17 8.24 -18.70 -14.02
N ASN A 18 7.53 -19.78 -13.73
CA ASN A 18 7.32 -20.19 -12.35
C ASN A 18 8.67 -20.75 -11.83
N PRO A 19 9.25 -20.18 -10.75
CA PRO A 19 10.52 -20.70 -10.22
C PRO A 19 10.39 -22.09 -9.62
N PHE A 20 9.17 -22.62 -9.46
CA PHE A 20 8.91 -23.92 -8.89
C PHE A 20 8.56 -24.97 -9.95
N THR A 21 9.24 -26.12 -9.87
CA THR A 21 8.79 -27.37 -10.46
C THR A 21 8.16 -28.23 -9.38
N VAL A 22 6.95 -28.74 -9.60
CA VAL A 22 6.20 -29.49 -8.58
C VAL A 22 6.13 -30.97 -8.95
N TYR A 23 6.57 -31.83 -8.03
CA TYR A 23 6.47 -33.28 -8.15
C TYR A 23 5.36 -33.81 -7.24
N THR A 24 4.44 -34.58 -7.83
CA THR A 24 3.27 -35.15 -7.15
C THR A 24 3.21 -36.66 -7.36
N SER A 25 2.11 -37.30 -6.95
CA SER A 25 1.84 -38.69 -7.30
C SER A 25 1.90 -38.96 -8.80
N ASN A 26 1.46 -37.99 -9.62
CA ASN A 26 1.50 -38.10 -11.08
C ASN A 26 2.93 -38.05 -11.64
N SER A 27 3.88 -37.54 -10.86
CA SER A 27 5.30 -37.49 -11.21
C SER A 27 6.09 -38.71 -10.72
N GLY A 28 5.48 -39.61 -9.94
CA GLY A 28 6.12 -40.81 -9.40
C GLY A 28 6.29 -40.83 -7.87
N LEU A 29 5.85 -39.78 -7.15
CA LEU A 29 5.73 -39.88 -5.68
C LEU A 29 4.68 -40.93 -5.30
N ILE A 30 4.86 -41.61 -4.18
CA ILE A 30 3.86 -42.55 -3.67
C ILE A 30 2.61 -41.81 -3.17
N HIS A 31 2.78 -40.55 -2.73
CA HIS A 31 1.70 -39.67 -2.34
C HIS A 31 2.14 -38.20 -2.42
N SER A 32 1.24 -37.28 -2.80
CA SER A 32 1.55 -35.85 -3.00
C SER A 32 1.75 -35.07 -1.70
N ASN A 33 1.12 -35.49 -0.60
CA ASN A 33 1.34 -34.90 0.72
C ASN A 33 2.71 -35.31 1.28
N VAL A 34 3.68 -34.41 1.18
CA VAL A 34 5.08 -34.58 1.60
C VAL A 34 5.29 -33.92 2.98
N HIS A 35 5.94 -34.64 3.89
CA HIS A 35 6.23 -34.18 5.25
C HIS A 35 7.69 -33.79 5.45
N CYS A 36 8.61 -34.59 4.91
CA CYS A 36 10.03 -34.39 5.09
C CYS A 36 10.81 -34.73 3.82
N VAL A 37 12.00 -34.16 3.70
CA VAL A 37 12.96 -34.36 2.63
C VAL A 37 14.34 -34.48 3.28
N GLU A 38 15.11 -35.48 2.86
CA GLU A 38 16.41 -35.80 3.47
C GLU A 38 17.45 -36.14 2.41
N GLN A 39 18.68 -35.67 2.60
CA GLN A 39 19.76 -35.89 1.64
C GLN A 39 20.53 -37.17 2.00
N GLY A 40 20.40 -38.20 1.16
CA GLY A 40 21.30 -39.34 1.18
C GLY A 40 22.50 -39.15 0.24
N GLU A 41 23.44 -40.10 0.29
CA GLU A 41 24.65 -40.08 -0.56
C GLU A 41 24.33 -40.08 -2.07
N LYS A 42 23.39 -40.93 -2.48
CA LYS A 42 23.02 -41.14 -3.89
C LYS A 42 21.62 -40.67 -4.24
N TYR A 43 20.75 -40.54 -3.24
CA TYR A 43 19.34 -40.29 -3.42
C TYR A 43 18.86 -39.18 -2.50
N ILE A 44 17.83 -38.48 -2.94
CA ILE A 44 17.00 -37.70 -2.02
C ILE A 44 15.88 -38.59 -1.52
N TRP A 45 15.75 -38.67 -0.20
CA TRP A 45 14.69 -39.40 0.47
C TRP A 45 13.54 -38.46 0.82
N ILE A 46 12.31 -38.96 0.69
CA ILE A 46 11.11 -38.16 0.86
C ILE A 46 10.11 -38.96 1.68
N GLY A 47 9.67 -38.39 2.80
CA GLY A 47 8.59 -38.93 3.62
C GLY A 47 7.26 -38.35 3.19
N THR A 48 6.29 -39.23 2.92
CA THR A 48 4.95 -38.86 2.47
C THR A 48 3.88 -39.52 3.34
N ASN A 49 2.61 -39.18 3.10
CA ASN A 49 1.47 -39.84 3.76
C ASN A 49 1.40 -41.37 3.55
N ALA A 50 1.94 -41.90 2.45
CA ALA A 50 1.84 -43.33 2.12
C ALA A 50 3.17 -44.09 2.21
N GLY A 51 4.26 -43.41 2.59
CA GLY A 51 5.57 -44.03 2.75
C GLY A 51 6.72 -43.19 2.25
N ILE A 52 7.79 -43.87 1.86
CA ILE A 52 9.07 -43.27 1.51
C ILE A 52 9.24 -43.33 0.00
N ASN A 53 9.61 -42.20 -0.61
CA ASN A 53 10.21 -42.18 -1.93
C ASN A 53 11.72 -42.00 -1.80
N ARG A 54 12.46 -42.61 -2.72
CA ARG A 54 13.81 -42.15 -3.09
C ARG A 54 13.79 -41.64 -4.51
N ILE A 55 14.50 -40.54 -4.73
CA ILE A 55 14.65 -39.94 -6.05
C ILE A 55 16.13 -39.86 -6.39
N SER A 56 16.49 -40.31 -7.59
CA SER A 56 17.80 -40.01 -8.17
C SER A 56 17.69 -38.82 -9.13
N PHE A 57 18.73 -37.99 -9.15
CA PHE A 57 18.78 -36.77 -9.94
C PHE A 57 19.99 -36.78 -10.88
N LYS A 58 19.79 -36.34 -12.12
CA LYS A 58 20.86 -35.94 -13.04
C LYS A 58 20.83 -34.42 -13.17
N GLY A 59 21.83 -33.75 -12.58
CA GLY A 59 21.73 -32.30 -12.35
C GLY A 59 20.55 -31.98 -11.42
N SER A 60 19.66 -31.07 -11.83
CA SER A 60 18.44 -30.72 -11.10
C SER A 60 17.20 -31.48 -11.57
N VAL A 61 17.35 -32.38 -12.54
CA VAL A 61 16.24 -33.14 -13.13
C VAL A 61 16.16 -34.52 -12.47
N PRO A 62 15.00 -34.90 -11.91
CA PRO A 62 14.81 -36.25 -11.39
C PRO A 62 14.73 -37.24 -12.55
N ILE A 63 15.43 -38.37 -12.42
CA ILE A 63 15.49 -39.41 -13.47
C ILE A 63 14.80 -40.70 -13.04
N GLN A 64 14.66 -40.96 -11.75
CA GLN A 64 14.00 -42.16 -11.25
C GLN A 64 13.39 -41.94 -9.87
N PHE A 65 12.15 -42.40 -9.72
CA PHE A 65 11.41 -42.45 -8.47
C PHE A 65 11.25 -43.91 -8.05
N SER A 66 11.72 -44.29 -6.86
CA SER A 66 11.37 -45.59 -6.26
C SER A 66 10.55 -45.37 -5.00
N LYS A 67 9.58 -46.24 -4.76
CA LYS A 67 8.61 -46.12 -3.66
C LYS A 67 8.69 -47.30 -2.70
N ARG A 68 8.57 -47.02 -1.41
CA ARG A 68 8.41 -48.00 -0.33
C ARG A 68 7.22 -47.60 0.54
N GLY A 69 6.12 -48.33 0.42
CA GLY A 69 4.92 -48.07 1.19
C GLY A 69 5.11 -48.33 2.69
N THR A 70 4.41 -47.55 3.52
CA THR A 70 4.29 -47.74 4.97
C THR A 70 2.81 -47.75 5.36
N SER A 71 2.50 -48.24 6.56
CA SER A 71 1.11 -48.27 7.05
C SER A 71 0.57 -46.92 7.52
N VAL A 72 1.46 -45.95 7.75
CA VAL A 72 1.18 -44.62 8.30
C VAL A 72 2.13 -43.60 7.68
N PRO A 73 1.83 -42.29 7.73
CA PRO A 73 2.72 -41.26 7.22
C PRO A 73 4.13 -41.33 7.78
N VAL A 74 5.11 -41.01 6.94
CA VAL A 74 6.51 -40.84 7.35
C VAL A 74 6.75 -39.34 7.53
N THR A 75 7.04 -38.92 8.76
CA THR A 75 7.09 -37.51 9.18
C THR A 75 8.50 -36.98 9.37
N ALA A 76 9.47 -37.86 9.61
CA ALA A 76 10.88 -37.54 9.75
C ALA A 76 11.73 -38.61 9.07
N LEU A 77 12.85 -38.20 8.49
CA LEU A 77 13.84 -39.07 7.87
C LEU A 77 15.23 -38.57 8.27
N GLU A 78 16.16 -39.49 8.51
CA GLU A 78 17.58 -39.21 8.74
C GLU A 78 18.38 -40.32 8.06
N ASP A 79 19.29 -39.97 7.16
CA ASP A 79 20.19 -40.91 6.50
C ASP A 79 21.51 -40.98 7.28
N ASP A 80 21.84 -42.15 7.85
CA ASP A 80 23.09 -42.33 8.61
C ASP A 80 24.23 -42.99 7.80
N GLY A 81 24.04 -43.15 6.49
CA GLY A 81 24.95 -43.85 5.58
C GLY A 81 24.55 -45.31 5.34
N GLU A 82 24.29 -46.09 6.39
CA GLU A 82 23.98 -47.53 6.27
C GLU A 82 22.48 -47.80 6.24
N VAL A 83 21.73 -47.00 7.01
CA VAL A 83 20.30 -47.13 7.22
C VAL A 83 19.62 -45.78 7.12
N ILE A 84 18.32 -45.82 6.88
CA ILE A 84 17.46 -44.63 6.99
C ILE A 84 16.65 -44.78 8.27
N TRP A 85 16.78 -43.84 9.18
CA TRP A 85 15.88 -43.72 10.32
C TRP A 85 14.61 -43.01 9.84
N ALA A 86 13.47 -43.64 10.07
CA ALA A 86 12.17 -43.16 9.63
C ALA A 86 11.24 -42.99 10.83
N GLY A 87 10.77 -41.76 11.04
CA GLY A 87 9.69 -41.45 11.97
C GLY A 87 8.35 -41.77 11.34
N LEU A 88 7.64 -42.75 11.88
CA LEU A 88 6.31 -43.15 11.42
C LEU A 88 5.26 -42.55 12.36
N LYS A 89 4.32 -41.78 11.82
CA LYS A 89 3.31 -41.07 12.61
C LYS A 89 2.53 -42.03 13.49
N GLY A 90 2.61 -41.82 14.81
CA GLY A 90 1.94 -42.65 15.82
C GLY A 90 2.53 -44.06 16.00
N LYS A 91 3.69 -44.36 15.40
CA LYS A 91 4.37 -45.66 15.56
C LYS A 91 5.80 -45.56 16.06
N GLY A 92 6.32 -44.35 16.26
CA GLY A 92 7.70 -44.14 16.69
C GLY A 92 8.70 -44.22 15.55
N VAL A 93 9.94 -44.60 15.88
CA VAL A 93 11.07 -44.64 14.93
C VAL A 93 11.29 -46.07 14.41
N TYR A 94 11.60 -46.17 13.13
CA TYR A 94 11.97 -47.41 12.46
C TYR A 94 13.30 -47.23 11.73
N GLN A 95 14.15 -48.24 11.80
CA GLN A 95 15.36 -48.35 11.00
C GLN A 95 15.02 -49.05 9.68
N MET A 96 15.30 -48.42 8.55
CA MET A 96 15.18 -49.02 7.22
C MET A 96 16.56 -49.41 6.69
N LEU A 97 16.81 -50.71 6.54
CA LEU A 97 18.08 -51.19 5.98
C LEU A 97 18.17 -50.89 4.49
N LYS A 98 19.21 -50.20 4.00
CA LYS A 98 19.34 -49.86 2.57
C LYS A 98 19.49 -51.08 1.66
N LYS A 99 19.99 -52.21 2.18
CA LYS A 99 20.17 -53.45 1.41
C LYS A 99 18.87 -54.07 0.90
N ASN A 100 17.79 -53.99 1.68
CA ASN A 100 16.53 -54.67 1.37
C ASN A 100 15.28 -53.85 1.69
N TYR A 101 15.43 -52.60 2.13
CA TYR A 101 14.36 -51.67 2.50
C TYR A 101 13.36 -52.24 3.52
N LYS A 102 13.84 -53.15 4.38
CA LYS A 102 13.07 -53.68 5.51
C LYS A 102 13.10 -52.68 6.65
N LEU A 103 11.91 -52.37 7.19
CA LEU A 103 11.72 -51.52 8.35
C LEU A 103 11.73 -52.38 9.63
N ILE A 104 12.54 -51.99 10.60
CA ILE A 104 12.68 -52.63 11.91
C ILE A 104 12.43 -51.56 12.97
N GLY A 105 11.51 -51.80 13.90
CA GLY A 105 11.18 -50.77 14.91
C GLY A 105 12.33 -50.55 15.89
N PHE A 106 12.59 -49.29 16.20
CA PHE A 106 13.61 -48.86 17.14
C PHE A 106 12.97 -48.35 18.42
N ARG A 107 13.44 -48.87 19.57
CA ARG A 107 12.97 -48.48 20.91
C ARG A 107 11.45 -48.33 21.01
N LYS A 108 10.71 -49.36 20.55
CA LYS A 108 9.23 -49.35 20.60
C LYS A 108 8.69 -49.23 22.01
N ASP A 109 9.47 -49.68 23.00
CA ASP A 109 9.24 -49.51 24.44
C ASP A 109 9.14 -48.03 24.85
N VAL A 110 9.89 -47.14 24.20
CA VAL A 110 9.94 -45.70 24.54
C VAL A 110 9.18 -44.84 23.54
N LEU A 111 9.39 -45.10 22.25
CA LEU A 111 8.91 -44.26 21.15
C LEU A 111 7.60 -44.77 20.53
N GLY A 112 7.13 -45.95 20.93
CA GLY A 112 5.87 -46.51 20.45
C GLY A 112 4.70 -45.54 20.69
N GLY A 113 3.85 -45.36 19.69
CA GLY A 113 2.70 -44.45 19.77
C GLY A 113 3.04 -42.96 19.61
N LYS A 114 4.32 -42.56 19.68
CA LYS A 114 4.71 -41.14 19.60
C LYS A 114 4.73 -40.64 18.15
N GLU A 115 4.40 -39.36 17.99
CA GLU A 115 4.65 -38.61 16.77
C GLU A 115 6.11 -38.12 16.76
N ILE A 116 6.79 -38.34 15.63
CA ILE A 116 8.18 -37.99 15.45
C ILE A 116 8.25 -36.74 14.57
N LEU A 117 8.76 -35.65 15.13
CA LEU A 117 8.89 -34.36 14.44
C LEU A 117 10.21 -34.26 13.68
N ASN A 118 11.30 -34.71 14.31
CA ASN A 118 12.62 -34.73 13.70
C ASN A 118 13.48 -35.86 14.27
N ILE A 119 14.49 -36.27 13.51
CA ILE A 119 15.50 -37.26 13.91
C ILE A 119 16.85 -36.67 13.53
N GLU A 120 17.83 -36.76 14.43
CA GLU A 120 19.21 -36.33 14.13
C GLU A 120 20.20 -37.42 14.54
N ARG A 121 21.16 -37.70 13.67
CA ARG A 121 22.21 -38.68 13.93
C ARG A 121 23.32 -38.08 14.79
N LEU A 122 23.67 -38.77 15.87
CA LEU A 122 24.92 -38.54 16.61
C LEU A 122 26.01 -39.49 16.12
N LYS A 123 27.28 -39.28 16.47
CA LYS A 123 28.35 -40.25 16.13
C LYS A 123 28.05 -41.68 16.64
N LYS A 124 27.54 -41.79 17.87
CA LYS A 124 27.23 -43.07 18.55
C LYS A 124 25.80 -43.12 19.10
N GLY A 125 24.86 -42.44 18.47
CA GLY A 125 23.51 -42.34 18.99
C GLY A 125 22.51 -41.70 18.04
N LEU A 126 21.32 -41.45 18.56
CA LEU A 126 20.22 -40.81 17.84
C LEU A 126 19.55 -39.79 18.77
N ILE A 127 19.26 -38.61 18.26
CA ILE A 127 18.35 -37.67 18.90
C ILE A 127 17.00 -37.79 18.18
N VAL A 128 15.92 -37.88 18.95
CA VAL A 128 14.56 -37.96 18.43
C VAL A 128 13.74 -36.86 19.08
N PHE A 129 13.09 -36.05 18.25
CA PHE A 129 12.22 -34.96 18.66
C PHE A 129 10.77 -35.36 18.52
N THR A 130 10.00 -35.16 19.59
CA THR A 130 8.53 -35.34 19.61
C THR A 130 7.89 -34.05 20.10
N PRO A 131 6.55 -33.90 20.02
CA PRO A 131 5.89 -32.76 20.64
C PRO A 131 6.27 -32.65 22.13
N GLY A 132 6.92 -31.56 22.51
CA GLY A 132 7.31 -31.24 23.89
C GLY A 132 8.56 -31.95 24.43
N GLN A 133 9.16 -32.92 23.72
CA GLN A 133 10.26 -33.74 24.27
C GLN A 133 11.37 -34.01 23.26
N LYS A 134 12.61 -34.03 23.79
CA LYS A 134 13.82 -34.47 23.09
C LYS A 134 14.34 -35.73 23.78
N PHE A 135 14.51 -36.80 23.02
CA PHE A 135 15.09 -38.05 23.48
C PHE A 135 16.49 -38.21 22.92
N VAL A 136 17.45 -38.59 23.76
CA VAL A 136 18.83 -38.90 23.33
C VAL A 136 19.15 -40.35 23.64
N PHE A 137 19.40 -41.12 22.59
CA PHE A 137 19.75 -42.53 22.67
C PHE A 137 21.23 -42.73 22.35
N SER A 138 21.93 -43.51 23.17
CA SER A 138 23.28 -44.00 22.85
C SER A 138 23.21 -45.43 22.35
N PHE A 139 23.85 -45.73 21.22
CA PHE A 139 23.87 -47.08 20.68
C PHE A 139 24.65 -48.03 21.59
N GLY A 140 24.11 -49.24 21.76
CA GLY A 140 24.66 -50.25 22.67
C GLY A 140 24.33 -50.02 24.15
N LYS A 141 23.62 -48.94 24.51
CA LYS A 141 23.14 -48.69 25.87
C LYS A 141 21.61 -48.81 25.95
N GLN A 142 21.11 -49.29 27.09
CA GLN A 142 19.66 -49.32 27.33
C GLN A 142 19.13 -47.97 27.83
N GLU A 143 19.93 -47.25 28.61
CA GLU A 143 19.62 -45.93 29.13
C GLU A 143 19.50 -44.89 28.01
N TYR A 144 18.63 -43.91 28.23
CA TYR A 144 18.39 -42.77 27.36
C TYR A 144 18.08 -41.55 28.23
N SER A 145 18.32 -40.35 27.71
CA SER A 145 17.93 -39.12 28.40
C SER A 145 16.74 -38.47 27.71
N VAL A 146 15.92 -37.77 28.50
CA VAL A 146 14.77 -37.01 28.02
C VAL A 146 14.85 -35.61 28.60
N SER A 147 14.59 -34.61 27.75
CA SER A 147 14.44 -33.22 28.18
C SER A 147 13.19 -32.61 27.55
N THR A 148 12.50 -31.76 28.30
CA THR A 148 11.39 -30.95 27.78
C THR A 148 11.94 -29.89 26.84
N ILE A 149 11.28 -29.69 25.70
CA ILE A 149 11.63 -28.67 24.72
C ILE A 149 10.39 -28.00 24.16
N ASN A 150 10.51 -26.74 23.76
CA ASN A 150 9.51 -26.10 22.90
C ASN A 150 9.95 -26.29 21.45
N PHE A 151 9.09 -26.90 20.64
CA PHE A 151 9.36 -27.04 19.21
C PHE A 151 8.85 -25.80 18.48
N GLU A 152 9.76 -25.02 17.90
CA GLU A 152 9.38 -23.86 17.11
C GLU A 152 8.67 -24.30 15.82
N LYS A 153 7.62 -23.56 15.45
CA LYS A 153 6.95 -23.77 14.17
C LYS A 153 7.94 -23.49 13.05
N TYR A 154 7.87 -24.29 11.98
CA TYR A 154 8.71 -24.12 10.79
C TYR A 154 8.65 -22.68 10.26
N ASN A 155 9.77 -21.97 10.35
CA ASN A 155 9.93 -20.57 9.96
C ASN A 155 11.26 -20.38 9.18
N PRO A 156 11.35 -20.86 7.93
CA PRO A 156 12.58 -20.84 7.18
C PRO A 156 13.06 -19.43 6.84
N ASN A 157 14.38 -19.25 6.85
CA ASN A 157 15.08 -18.14 6.24
C ASN A 157 16.16 -18.71 5.31
N ILE A 158 15.86 -18.75 4.01
CA ILE A 158 16.66 -19.47 3.02
C ILE A 158 17.30 -18.44 2.11
N GLU A 159 18.62 -18.47 2.04
CA GLU A 159 19.39 -17.63 1.13
C GLU A 159 20.03 -18.52 0.06
N ILE A 160 19.74 -18.22 -1.20
CA ILE A 160 20.28 -18.95 -2.35
C ILE A 160 20.43 -18.02 -3.54
N ASP A 161 21.64 -17.97 -4.12
CA ASP A 161 21.94 -17.14 -5.30
C ASP A 161 21.55 -15.65 -5.12
N GLY A 162 21.86 -15.08 -3.94
CA GLY A 162 21.49 -13.70 -3.57
C GLY A 162 19.99 -13.47 -3.34
N LYS A 163 19.16 -14.52 -3.43
CA LYS A 163 17.72 -14.48 -3.22
C LYS A 163 17.38 -15.03 -1.84
N ILE A 164 16.60 -14.28 -1.07
CA ILE A 164 16.11 -14.67 0.25
C ILE A 164 14.64 -15.10 0.17
N ILE A 165 14.33 -16.31 0.61
CA ILE A 165 12.97 -16.83 0.76
C ILE A 165 12.66 -16.96 2.24
N LYS A 166 11.56 -16.37 2.68
CA LYS A 166 11.11 -16.41 4.07
C LYS A 166 9.65 -16.81 4.17
N ASN A 167 9.30 -17.30 5.35
CA ASN A 167 7.91 -17.43 5.74
C ASN A 167 7.29 -16.04 5.96
N ASN A 168 6.16 -15.79 5.32
CA ASN A 168 5.28 -14.65 5.54
C ASN A 168 3.90 -15.21 5.91
N GLU A 169 3.57 -15.19 7.21
CA GLU A 169 2.26 -15.65 7.73
C GLU A 169 1.89 -17.09 7.32
N GLY A 170 2.87 -17.98 7.24
CA GLY A 170 2.70 -19.38 6.87
C GLY A 170 2.98 -19.70 5.40
N VAL A 171 3.11 -18.67 4.55
CA VAL A 171 3.34 -18.81 3.10
C VAL A 171 4.76 -18.43 2.76
N LEU A 172 5.42 -19.16 1.85
CA LEU A 172 6.73 -18.75 1.34
C LEU A 172 6.60 -17.56 0.40
N SER A 173 7.46 -16.56 0.62
CA SER A 173 7.55 -15.34 -0.20
C SER A 173 9.01 -14.96 -0.40
N ARG A 174 9.30 -14.24 -1.49
CA ARG A 174 10.59 -13.56 -1.65
C ARG A 174 10.66 -12.40 -0.66
N PHE A 175 11.81 -12.27 0.00
CA PHE A 175 12.07 -11.22 0.97
C PHE A 175 13.13 -10.26 0.46
N ASN A 176 12.88 -8.96 0.63
CA ASN A 176 13.86 -7.91 0.40
C ASN A 176 14.46 -7.49 1.75
N PRO A 177 15.77 -7.68 1.99
CA PRO A 177 16.39 -7.32 3.26
C PRO A 177 16.50 -5.79 3.47
N GLU A 178 16.57 -5.00 2.39
CA GLU A 178 16.70 -3.54 2.47
C GLU A 178 15.40 -2.87 2.91
N THR A 179 14.30 -3.23 2.24
CA THR A 179 12.97 -2.66 2.50
C THR A 179 12.14 -3.52 3.47
N LYS A 180 12.70 -4.64 3.94
CA LYS A 180 12.00 -5.64 4.77
C LYS A 180 10.63 -6.05 4.19
N SER A 181 10.46 -5.92 2.88
CA SER A 181 9.21 -6.19 2.17
C SER A 181 9.15 -7.67 1.76
N PHE A 182 7.93 -8.12 1.45
CA PHE A 182 7.69 -9.45 0.90
C PHE A 182 7.00 -9.34 -0.46
N ARG A 183 7.45 -10.15 -1.42
CA ARG A 183 6.75 -10.41 -2.68
C ARG A 183 6.30 -11.86 -2.73
N PRO A 184 4.99 -12.14 -2.84
CA PRO A 184 4.51 -13.51 -2.89
C PRO A 184 4.92 -14.18 -4.21
N PHE A 185 5.16 -15.49 -4.15
CA PHE A 185 5.28 -16.27 -5.38
C PHE A 185 3.93 -16.45 -6.07
N LYS A 186 3.95 -16.89 -7.33
CA LYS A 186 2.73 -17.30 -8.03
C LYS A 186 2.14 -18.54 -7.36
N GLY A 187 1.05 -18.32 -6.62
CA GLY A 187 0.36 -19.36 -5.85
C GLY A 187 0.88 -19.50 -4.42
N THR A 188 0.05 -20.06 -3.54
CA THR A 188 0.36 -20.22 -2.12
C THR A 188 1.18 -21.47 -1.85
N ILE A 189 2.38 -21.29 -1.28
CA ILE A 189 3.30 -22.37 -0.94
C ILE A 189 3.49 -22.44 0.57
N ASN A 190 2.85 -23.43 1.19
CA ASN A 190 2.99 -23.72 2.62
C ASN A 190 3.96 -24.90 2.79
N ALA A 191 5.22 -24.59 3.04
CA ALA A 191 6.25 -25.59 3.27
C ALA A 191 6.28 -26.05 4.74
N ARG A 192 6.65 -27.31 4.96
CA ARG A 192 6.84 -27.93 6.29
C ARG A 192 8.29 -28.19 6.63
N ALA A 193 9.09 -28.42 5.60
CA ALA A 193 10.52 -28.65 5.68
C ALA A 193 11.15 -28.24 4.34
N HIS A 194 12.46 -28.07 4.36
CA HIS A 194 13.23 -27.81 3.15
C HIS A 194 14.58 -28.51 3.19
N LEU A 195 15.16 -28.68 2.01
CA LEU A 195 16.52 -29.14 1.81
C LEU A 195 17.17 -28.24 0.74
N ASN A 196 18.27 -27.58 1.10
CA ASN A 196 19.12 -26.91 0.12
C ASN A 196 19.77 -27.97 -0.76
N TRP A 197 19.51 -27.93 -2.07
CA TRP A 197 19.89 -28.98 -2.99
C TRP A 197 20.54 -28.38 -4.24
N LYS A 198 21.87 -28.53 -4.33
CA LYS A 198 22.68 -27.95 -5.42
C LYS A 198 22.44 -26.44 -5.49
N ASN A 199 22.01 -25.94 -6.65
CA ASN A 199 21.69 -24.54 -6.87
C ASN A 199 20.18 -24.27 -6.73
N GLY A 200 19.44 -25.10 -5.98
CA GLY A 200 18.01 -24.94 -5.75
C GLY A 200 17.62 -25.35 -4.34
N VAL A 201 16.31 -25.37 -4.09
CA VAL A 201 15.76 -25.76 -2.78
C VAL A 201 14.58 -26.69 -2.99
N LEU A 202 14.59 -27.82 -2.28
CA LEU A 202 13.46 -28.73 -2.23
C LEU A 202 12.59 -28.40 -1.03
N PHE A 203 11.30 -28.26 -1.23
CA PHE A 203 10.32 -27.99 -0.18
C PHE A 203 9.32 -29.14 -0.07
N ALA A 204 9.15 -29.63 1.16
CA ALA A 204 8.08 -30.55 1.51
C ALA A 204 6.78 -29.77 1.74
N THR A 205 5.72 -30.08 0.99
CA THR A 205 4.42 -29.40 1.11
C THR A 205 3.25 -30.38 1.12
N ALA A 206 2.06 -29.89 1.49
CA ALA A 206 0.83 -30.67 1.41
C ALA A 206 0.45 -31.10 -0.01
N LYS A 207 0.94 -30.38 -1.02
CA LYS A 207 0.54 -30.49 -2.42
C LYS A 207 1.62 -31.09 -3.33
N GLY A 208 2.78 -31.43 -2.78
CA GLY A 208 3.88 -32.05 -3.53
C GLY A 208 5.24 -31.74 -2.94
N LEU A 209 6.27 -32.27 -3.60
CA LEU A 209 7.65 -31.84 -3.45
C LEU A 209 7.89 -30.69 -4.44
N TYR A 210 8.21 -29.52 -3.94
CA TYR A 210 8.47 -28.34 -4.78
C TYR A 210 9.98 -28.17 -4.93
N LEU A 211 10.49 -28.08 -6.16
CA LEU A 211 11.86 -27.71 -6.45
C LEU A 211 11.90 -26.26 -6.90
N TYR A 212 12.46 -25.40 -6.06
CA TYR A 212 12.76 -24.02 -6.38
C TYR A 212 14.08 -23.93 -7.16
N ASN A 213 14.03 -23.24 -8.30
CA ASN A 213 15.19 -22.89 -9.10
C ASN A 213 15.37 -21.36 -9.12
N PRO A 214 16.42 -20.80 -8.48
CA PRO A 214 16.65 -19.37 -8.44
C PRO A 214 16.83 -18.76 -9.83
N ASN A 215 17.39 -19.49 -10.79
CA ASN A 215 17.58 -18.97 -12.16
C ASN A 215 16.25 -18.67 -12.87
N ASN A 216 15.16 -19.33 -12.45
CA ASN A 216 13.84 -19.13 -13.01
C ASN A 216 13.00 -18.13 -12.17
N ASP A 217 13.52 -17.63 -11.05
CA ASP A 217 12.83 -16.64 -10.23
C ASP A 217 12.98 -15.25 -10.84
N THR A 218 11.89 -14.79 -11.48
CA THR A 218 11.79 -13.48 -12.12
C THR A 218 11.30 -12.39 -11.18
N ILE A 219 11.08 -12.67 -9.89
CA ILE A 219 10.67 -11.63 -8.92
C ILE A 219 11.83 -10.65 -8.75
N GLN A 220 11.56 -9.40 -9.15
CA GLN A 220 12.42 -8.25 -8.89
C GLN A 220 11.84 -7.46 -7.73
N PHE A 221 12.66 -6.71 -7.02
CA PHE A 221 12.21 -5.70 -6.05
C PHE A 221 12.43 -4.32 -6.64
N GLY A 222 11.42 -3.45 -6.51
CA GLY A 222 11.52 -2.05 -6.89
C GLY A 222 12.31 -1.23 -5.88
N SER A 223 12.28 0.09 -6.05
CA SER A 223 12.63 1.01 -4.97
C SER A 223 11.38 1.32 -4.14
N PRO A 224 11.50 1.53 -2.81
CA PRO A 224 10.38 1.99 -2.00
C PRO A 224 9.91 3.34 -2.51
N LYS A 225 8.69 3.39 -3.04
CA LYS A 225 8.10 4.61 -3.58
C LYS A 225 6.62 4.70 -3.27
N LEU A 226 6.13 5.92 -3.15
CA LEU A 226 4.70 6.23 -3.08
C LEU A 226 4.25 6.85 -4.39
N GLU A 227 3.03 6.57 -4.80
CA GLU A 227 2.39 7.14 -5.99
C GLU A 227 0.96 7.56 -5.63
N LEU A 228 0.46 8.60 -6.30
CA LEU A 228 -0.95 8.97 -6.18
C LEU A 228 -1.80 7.87 -6.81
N LEU A 229 -2.68 7.27 -6.03
CA LEU A 229 -3.67 6.33 -6.53
C LEU A 229 -4.90 7.07 -7.05
N ASN A 230 -5.42 7.98 -6.23
CA ASN A 230 -6.59 8.78 -6.56
C ASN A 230 -6.55 10.12 -5.83
N PHE A 231 -7.12 11.14 -6.46
CA PHE A 231 -7.34 12.45 -5.87
C PHE A 231 -8.80 12.88 -6.08
N GLN A 232 -9.42 13.34 -5.00
CA GLN A 232 -10.80 13.81 -5.02
C GLN A 232 -10.88 15.24 -4.50
N LEU A 233 -11.60 16.08 -5.24
CA LEU A 233 -11.96 17.43 -4.86
C LEU A 233 -13.46 17.48 -4.56
N ASN A 234 -13.84 17.81 -3.33
CA ASN A 234 -15.23 17.79 -2.87
C ASN A 234 -15.96 16.45 -3.13
N GLY A 235 -15.20 15.35 -3.12
CA GLY A 235 -15.70 13.99 -3.35
C GLY A 235 -15.75 13.55 -4.82
N ALA A 236 -15.42 14.42 -5.78
CA ALA A 236 -15.33 14.08 -7.20
C ALA A 236 -13.87 13.79 -7.61
N ASP A 237 -13.64 12.69 -8.33
CA ASP A 237 -12.30 12.34 -8.85
C ASP A 237 -11.80 13.40 -9.84
N THR A 238 -10.56 13.86 -9.67
CA THR A 238 -9.95 14.93 -10.49
C THR A 238 -8.43 14.75 -10.54
N SER A 239 -7.71 15.55 -11.34
CA SER A 239 -6.25 15.61 -11.30
C SER A 239 -5.76 16.47 -10.13
N ALA A 240 -4.70 16.03 -9.45
CA ALA A 240 -4.08 16.77 -8.34
C ALA A 240 -3.06 17.83 -8.78
N THR A 241 -2.76 17.93 -10.08
CA THR A 241 -1.67 18.77 -10.59
C THR A 241 -2.19 20.11 -11.09
N GLU A 242 -1.58 21.20 -10.60
CA GLU A 242 -1.76 22.57 -11.10
C GLU A 242 -3.23 23.02 -11.12
N LEU A 243 -3.90 22.87 -9.97
CA LEU A 243 -5.29 23.27 -9.81
C LEU A 243 -5.40 24.78 -9.60
N GLU A 244 -6.17 25.45 -10.46
CA GLU A 244 -6.62 26.82 -10.29
C GLU A 244 -8.10 26.81 -9.84
N LEU A 245 -8.33 27.16 -8.58
CA LEU A 245 -9.64 27.07 -7.92
C LEU A 245 -10.21 28.46 -7.63
N ASN A 246 -11.53 28.58 -7.67
CA ASN A 246 -12.23 29.81 -7.29
C ASN A 246 -12.23 29.98 -5.75
N TRP A 247 -12.84 31.06 -5.25
CA TRP A 247 -13.01 31.25 -3.82
C TRP A 247 -14.24 30.47 -3.31
N ASP A 248 -14.03 29.22 -2.89
CA ASP A 248 -15.02 28.34 -2.29
C ASP A 248 -14.34 27.43 -1.25
N ASP A 249 -15.14 26.74 -0.43
CA ASP A 249 -14.64 25.78 0.54
C ASP A 249 -14.36 24.42 -0.13
N TYR A 250 -13.09 24.05 -0.17
CA TYR A 250 -12.63 22.80 -0.79
C TYR A 250 -12.18 21.77 0.24
N ILE A 251 -12.55 20.52 -0.01
CA ILE A 251 -12.06 19.34 0.67
C ILE A 251 -11.20 18.57 -0.33
N PHE A 252 -9.91 18.47 -0.03
CA PHE A 252 -8.92 17.75 -0.83
C PHE A 252 -8.67 16.39 -0.20
N ASN A 253 -8.90 15.30 -0.94
CA ASN A 253 -8.62 13.94 -0.48
C ASN A 253 -7.59 13.27 -1.39
N TYR A 254 -6.44 12.93 -0.83
CA TYR A 254 -5.36 12.24 -1.54
C TYR A 254 -5.24 10.80 -1.05
N HIS A 255 -5.37 9.85 -1.96
CA HIS A 255 -5.15 8.44 -1.69
C HIS A 255 -3.91 7.94 -2.46
N PHE A 256 -3.12 7.09 -1.82
CA PHE A 256 -1.82 6.69 -2.33
C PHE A 256 -1.72 5.17 -2.49
N GLN A 257 -0.89 4.75 -3.43
CA GLN A 257 -0.42 3.39 -3.54
C GLN A 257 1.09 3.36 -3.27
N PHE A 258 1.59 2.21 -2.82
CA PHE A 258 2.97 2.07 -2.37
C PHE A 258 3.62 0.86 -3.02
N GLU A 259 4.83 1.05 -3.53
CA GLU A 259 5.69 -0.05 -3.96
C GLU A 259 6.77 -0.26 -2.90
N GLU A 260 7.06 -1.52 -2.56
CA GLU A 260 8.13 -1.91 -1.61
C GLU A 260 8.05 -1.37 -0.18
N LEU A 261 6.97 -0.65 0.19
CA LEU A 261 6.78 -0.14 1.55
C LEU A 261 5.87 -1.04 2.42
N GLY A 262 5.22 -2.03 1.82
CA GLY A 262 4.32 -2.96 2.52
C GLY A 262 2.86 -2.55 2.46
N SER A 263 2.07 -3.00 3.43
CA SER A 263 0.62 -2.76 3.48
C SER A 263 0.29 -1.33 3.95
N PRO A 264 -0.72 -0.64 3.37
CA PRO A 264 -1.10 0.72 3.76
C PRO A 264 -1.37 0.91 5.25
N ASN A 265 -1.93 -0.09 5.94
CA ASN A 265 -2.21 -0.02 7.39
C ASN A 265 -0.95 0.04 8.27
N GLN A 266 0.23 -0.17 7.70
CA GLN A 266 1.52 -0.14 8.38
C GLN A 266 2.44 0.96 7.84
N ILE A 267 1.90 1.91 7.08
CA ILE A 267 2.65 3.02 6.48
C ILE A 267 2.11 4.33 7.05
N THR A 268 3.01 5.18 7.52
CA THR A 268 2.74 6.55 7.94
C THR A 268 3.12 7.48 6.78
N LEU A 269 2.18 8.35 6.41
CA LEU A 269 2.41 9.48 5.53
C LEU A 269 2.89 10.66 6.37
N PHE A 270 3.90 11.36 5.89
CA PHE A 270 4.36 12.63 6.43
C PHE A 270 4.15 13.67 5.33
N TYR A 271 3.51 14.77 5.68
CA TYR A 271 3.21 15.80 4.69
C TYR A 271 3.32 17.21 5.28
N THR A 272 3.75 18.14 4.43
CA THR A 272 3.83 19.57 4.74
C THR A 272 3.01 20.33 3.71
N LEU A 273 2.28 21.34 4.17
CA LEU A 273 1.55 22.26 3.31
C LEU A 273 2.21 23.63 3.41
N ASN A 274 2.95 24.00 2.37
CA ASN A 274 3.59 25.30 2.29
C ASN A 274 2.62 26.31 1.68
N ASP A 275 2.27 27.34 2.45
CA ASP A 275 1.42 28.46 2.05
C ASP A 275 2.16 29.82 2.14
N GLY A 276 3.48 29.77 2.30
CA GLY A 276 4.32 30.95 2.57
C GLY A 276 4.50 31.29 4.06
N SER A 277 3.92 30.50 4.98
CA SER A 277 4.12 30.63 6.44
C SER A 277 4.96 29.48 7.02
N ASP A 278 4.95 29.29 8.36
CA ASP A 278 5.76 28.28 9.04
C ASP A 278 5.41 26.84 8.57
N LEU A 279 6.45 26.07 8.21
CA LEU A 279 6.31 24.69 7.76
C LEU A 279 6.07 23.74 8.94
N ILE A 280 4.83 23.29 9.10
CA ILE A 280 4.46 22.27 10.09
C ILE A 280 4.28 20.93 9.38
N GLU A 281 5.08 19.94 9.76
CA GLU A 281 4.90 18.56 9.30
C GLU A 281 3.75 17.88 10.05
N LYS A 282 2.84 17.30 9.29
CA LYS A 282 1.71 16.51 9.77
C LYS A 282 1.88 15.05 9.36
N THR A 283 1.18 14.17 10.06
CA THR A 283 1.17 12.74 9.76
C THR A 283 -0.24 12.21 9.55
N ALA A 284 -0.36 11.18 8.72
CA ALA A 284 -1.60 10.45 8.50
C ALA A 284 -1.31 8.96 8.29
N LEU A 285 -2.29 8.10 8.55
CA LEU A 285 -2.18 6.69 8.22
C LEU A 285 -2.42 6.51 6.72
N ALA A 286 -1.54 5.80 6.04
CA ALA A 286 -1.61 5.64 4.58
C ALA A 286 -2.90 4.96 4.09
N SER A 287 -3.56 4.16 4.94
CA SER A 287 -4.86 3.55 4.62
C SER A 287 -6.02 4.54 4.60
N GLU A 288 -5.87 5.69 5.25
CA GLU A 288 -6.88 6.76 5.30
C GLU A 288 -6.61 7.86 4.25
N GLY A 289 -5.36 7.96 3.78
CA GLY A 289 -4.94 9.02 2.87
C GLY A 289 -4.64 10.33 3.60
N ILE A 290 -4.62 11.44 2.84
CA ILE A 290 -4.48 12.79 3.38
C ILE A 290 -5.72 13.58 3.03
N GLU A 291 -6.33 14.18 4.05
CA GLU A 291 -7.47 15.06 3.91
C GLU A 291 -7.11 16.48 4.36
N ILE A 292 -7.35 17.47 3.50
CA ILE A 292 -7.11 18.88 3.80
C ILE A 292 -8.40 19.68 3.59
N ARG A 293 -8.72 20.53 4.57
CA ARG A 293 -9.94 21.36 4.61
C ARG A 293 -9.64 22.76 5.13
N GLY A 294 -10.55 23.69 4.88
CA GLY A 294 -10.53 25.02 5.50
C GLY A 294 -9.33 25.87 5.08
N LEU A 295 -8.92 25.75 3.81
CA LEU A 295 -7.84 26.55 3.26
C LEU A 295 -8.36 27.92 2.83
N GLY A 296 -7.59 28.96 3.12
CA GLY A 296 -7.85 30.32 2.63
C GLY A 296 -7.47 30.49 1.17
N HIS A 297 -7.57 31.72 0.68
CA HIS A 297 -7.01 32.07 -0.62
C HIS A 297 -5.48 32.08 -0.55
N GLY A 298 -4.82 31.67 -1.63
CA GLY A 298 -3.36 31.60 -1.66
C GLY A 298 -2.84 30.53 -2.61
N THR A 299 -1.52 30.43 -2.70
CA THR A 299 -0.83 29.37 -3.44
C THR A 299 -0.25 28.40 -2.45
N TYR A 300 -0.53 27.12 -2.67
CA TYR A 300 -0.15 26.04 -1.78
C TYR A 300 0.74 25.04 -2.51
N GLN A 301 1.72 24.50 -1.79
CA GLN A 301 2.49 23.33 -2.20
C GLN A 301 2.40 22.25 -1.13
N LEU A 302 1.81 21.11 -1.48
CA LEU A 302 1.74 19.92 -0.66
C LEU A 302 2.91 19.00 -1.00
N GLU A 303 3.79 18.77 -0.04
CA GLU A 303 4.87 17.78 -0.14
C GLU A 303 4.48 16.54 0.67
N VAL A 304 4.64 15.35 0.11
CA VAL A 304 4.28 14.07 0.75
C VAL A 304 5.41 13.06 0.64
N ARG A 305 5.78 12.48 1.78
CA ARG A 305 6.71 11.35 1.92
C ARG A 305 6.06 10.23 2.72
N ALA A 306 6.50 9.00 2.52
CA ALA A 306 5.96 7.82 3.21
C ALA A 306 7.05 7.09 3.98
N LYS A 307 6.68 6.48 5.11
CA LYS A 307 7.54 5.63 5.91
C LYS A 307 6.78 4.42 6.40
N ASN A 308 7.34 3.23 6.26
CA ASN A 308 6.73 2.02 6.81
C ASN A 308 7.04 1.84 8.31
N HIS A 309 6.33 0.90 8.95
CA HIS A 309 6.49 0.56 10.37
C HIS A 309 7.91 0.10 10.75
N ASN A 310 8.71 -0.29 9.76
CA ASN A 310 10.09 -0.72 9.93
C ASN A 310 11.11 0.42 9.81
N GLY A 311 10.64 1.65 9.59
CA GLY A 311 11.45 2.85 9.49
C GLY A 311 12.02 3.13 8.10
N ILE A 312 11.59 2.41 7.06
CA ILE A 312 12.05 2.60 5.68
C ILE A 312 11.19 3.66 5.00
N GLU A 313 11.86 4.63 4.39
CA GLU A 313 11.25 5.79 3.75
C GLU A 313 11.13 5.60 2.23
N SER A 314 10.15 6.26 1.63
CA SER A 314 10.03 6.37 0.18
C SER A 314 11.24 7.13 -0.39
N LYS A 315 11.80 6.64 -1.49
CA LYS A 315 12.89 7.32 -2.20
C LYS A 315 12.42 8.58 -2.93
N ASN A 316 11.16 8.60 -3.33
CA ASN A 316 10.55 9.77 -3.96
C ASN A 316 9.72 10.56 -2.96
N THR A 317 9.54 11.82 -3.30
CA THR A 317 8.65 12.78 -2.65
C THR A 317 7.65 13.22 -3.69
N LEU A 318 6.36 13.26 -3.32
CA LEU A 318 5.30 13.75 -4.20
C LEU A 318 4.99 15.21 -3.86
N ASN A 319 4.93 16.06 -4.88
CA ASN A 319 4.66 17.48 -4.75
C ASN A 319 3.42 17.84 -5.56
N TYR A 320 2.46 18.51 -4.93
CA TYR A 320 1.24 19.00 -5.57
C TYR A 320 1.10 20.49 -5.34
N SER A 321 0.91 21.24 -6.43
CA SER A 321 0.72 22.69 -6.38
C SER A 321 -0.71 23.02 -6.77
N PHE A 322 -1.34 23.90 -5.99
CA PHE A 322 -2.68 24.42 -6.29
C PHE A 322 -2.82 25.85 -5.77
N SER A 323 -3.73 26.62 -6.37
CA SER A 323 -4.02 28.00 -5.96
C SER A 323 -5.51 28.24 -5.82
N ILE A 324 -5.90 28.92 -4.75
CA ILE A 324 -7.28 29.33 -4.46
C ILE A 324 -7.37 30.85 -4.63
N ALA A 325 -8.25 31.30 -5.53
CA ALA A 325 -8.39 32.70 -5.90
C ALA A 325 -8.78 33.59 -4.71
N ASN A 326 -8.25 34.82 -4.68
CA ASN A 326 -8.62 35.82 -3.67
C ASN A 326 -9.89 36.59 -4.14
N PRO A 327 -11.00 36.55 -3.38
CA PRO A 327 -12.27 37.15 -3.79
C PRO A 327 -12.19 38.68 -3.91
N LEU A 328 -11.28 39.31 -3.17
CA LEU A 328 -11.12 40.76 -3.15
C LEU A 328 -10.25 41.28 -4.29
N ARG A 329 -9.26 40.51 -4.77
CA ARG A 329 -8.31 40.97 -5.80
C ARG A 329 -8.98 41.16 -7.16
N ASP A 330 -9.88 40.26 -7.54
CA ASP A 330 -10.53 40.30 -8.85
C ASP A 330 -11.75 41.23 -8.88
N SER A 331 -12.19 41.71 -7.71
CA SER A 331 -13.39 42.55 -7.56
C SER A 331 -13.10 44.04 -7.31
N ILE A 332 -11.84 44.49 -7.27
CA ILE A 332 -11.49 45.90 -7.00
C ILE A 332 -12.22 46.86 -7.96
N TRP A 333 -12.34 46.50 -9.23
CA TRP A 333 -13.07 47.30 -10.22
C TRP A 333 -14.57 47.40 -9.94
N LEU A 334 -15.19 46.35 -9.40
CA LEU A 334 -16.60 46.36 -9.03
C LEU A 334 -16.86 47.35 -7.89
N TYR A 335 -15.99 47.36 -6.88
CA TYR A 335 -16.07 48.36 -5.80
C TYR A 335 -15.85 49.78 -6.30
N ILE A 336 -14.92 50.00 -7.25
CA ILE A 336 -14.72 51.30 -7.90
C ILE A 336 -15.99 51.74 -8.64
N ILE A 337 -16.63 50.84 -9.41
CA ILE A 337 -17.87 51.13 -10.13
C ILE A 337 -19.00 51.49 -9.15
N ILE A 338 -19.13 50.76 -8.03
CA ILE A 338 -20.12 51.07 -6.99
C ILE A 338 -19.88 52.46 -6.42
N ILE A 339 -18.64 52.80 -6.05
CA ILE A 339 -18.29 54.14 -5.52
C ILE A 339 -18.61 55.24 -6.54
N VAL A 340 -18.24 55.05 -7.81
CA VAL A 340 -18.55 56.02 -8.88
C VAL A 340 -20.05 56.15 -9.08
N SER A 341 -20.81 55.06 -9.04
CA SER A 341 -22.27 55.09 -9.21
C SER A 341 -22.97 55.84 -8.07
N ILE A 342 -22.52 55.68 -6.82
CA ILE A 342 -23.00 56.42 -5.66
C ILE A 342 -22.66 57.91 -5.79
N GLY A 343 -21.44 58.23 -6.23
CA GLY A 343 -21.01 59.59 -6.52
C GLY A 343 -21.88 60.25 -7.61
N LEU A 344 -22.17 59.55 -8.69
CA LEU A 344 -23.04 60.05 -9.76
C LEU A 344 -24.47 60.28 -9.25
N TRP A 345 -25.01 59.32 -8.49
CA TRP A 345 -26.35 59.38 -7.93
C TRP A 345 -26.51 60.58 -6.98
N THR A 346 -25.54 60.81 -6.10
CA THR A 346 -25.55 61.97 -5.19
C THR A 346 -25.52 63.30 -5.94
N VAL A 347 -24.70 63.43 -6.99
CA VAL A 347 -24.68 64.62 -7.85
C VAL A 347 -26.03 64.84 -8.53
N ILE A 348 -26.66 63.78 -9.04
CA ILE A 348 -27.99 63.84 -9.65
C ILE A 348 -29.04 64.33 -8.65
N VAL A 349 -29.09 63.75 -7.45
CA VAL A 349 -30.05 64.14 -6.40
C VAL A 349 -29.86 65.62 -6.01
N ILE A 350 -28.62 66.09 -5.86
CA ILE A 350 -28.32 67.50 -5.58
C ILE A 350 -28.78 68.41 -6.73
N SER A 351 -28.58 68.00 -7.98
CA SER A 351 -28.99 68.81 -9.14
C SER A 351 -30.53 68.95 -9.24
N ILE A 352 -31.27 67.86 -8.98
CA ILE A 352 -32.74 67.84 -9.01
C ILE A 352 -33.31 68.68 -7.87
N THR A 353 -32.77 68.56 -6.66
CA THR A 353 -33.19 69.35 -5.50
C THR A 353 -32.92 70.84 -5.71
N LYS A 354 -31.75 71.21 -6.23
CA LYS A 354 -31.45 72.60 -6.62
C LYS A 354 -32.43 73.13 -7.67
N ALA A 355 -32.79 72.32 -8.66
CA ALA A 355 -33.75 72.71 -9.70
C ALA A 355 -35.16 72.91 -9.14
N LYS A 356 -35.63 72.05 -8.23
CA LYS A 356 -36.91 72.22 -7.53
C LYS A 356 -36.91 73.50 -6.68
N PHE A 357 -35.89 73.70 -5.85
CA PHE A 357 -35.75 74.92 -5.04
C PHE A 357 -35.76 76.19 -5.90
N LYS A 358 -35.11 76.18 -7.05
CA LYS A 358 -35.12 77.33 -7.99
C LYS A 358 -36.50 77.58 -8.59
N LYS A 359 -37.31 76.53 -8.80
CA LYS A 359 -38.68 76.65 -9.28
C LYS A 359 -39.60 77.20 -8.19
N ASP A 360 -39.49 76.70 -6.97
CA ASP A 360 -40.30 77.14 -5.82
C ASP A 360 -40.01 78.60 -5.44
N MET A 361 -38.74 79.04 -5.55
CA MET A 361 -38.37 80.46 -5.37
C MET A 361 -39.02 81.39 -6.39
N ARG A 362 -39.06 81.00 -7.68
CA ARG A 362 -39.70 81.82 -8.72
C ARG A 362 -41.20 81.97 -8.49
N VAL A 363 -41.87 80.89 -8.11
CA VAL A 363 -43.32 80.93 -7.78
C VAL A 363 -43.58 81.84 -6.57
N LEU A 364 -42.68 81.84 -5.59
CA LEU A 364 -42.80 82.73 -4.43
C LEU A 364 -42.58 84.21 -4.80
N GLU A 365 -41.61 84.51 -5.66
CA GLU A 365 -41.39 85.85 -6.19
C GLU A 365 -42.62 86.34 -6.96
N ASP A 366 -43.18 85.52 -7.85
CA ASP A 366 -44.40 85.85 -8.60
C ASP A 366 -45.60 86.11 -7.65
N ALA A 367 -45.78 85.28 -6.61
CA ALA A 367 -46.84 85.44 -5.63
C ALA A 367 -46.66 86.70 -4.74
N LEU A 368 -45.41 87.08 -4.43
CA LEU A 368 -45.10 88.34 -3.74
C LEU A 368 -45.43 89.53 -4.65
N LEU A 369 -45.04 89.48 -5.91
CA LEU A 369 -45.30 90.52 -6.89
C LEU A 369 -46.80 90.74 -7.12
N GLU A 370 -47.59 89.65 -7.16
CA GLU A 370 -49.06 89.72 -7.24
C GLU A 370 -49.67 90.37 -5.97
N LYS A 371 -49.18 90.03 -4.77
CA LYS A 371 -49.63 90.66 -3.52
C LYS A 371 -49.28 92.14 -3.45
N THR A 372 -48.07 92.53 -3.86
CA THR A 372 -47.64 93.94 -3.88
C THR A 372 -48.45 94.75 -4.89
N ASN A 373 -48.76 94.17 -6.06
CA ASN A 373 -49.64 94.81 -7.05
C ASN A 373 -51.09 94.95 -6.56
N LYS A 374 -51.62 93.96 -5.84
CA LYS A 374 -52.94 94.07 -5.18
C LYS A 374 -52.94 95.13 -4.08
N LEU A 375 -51.87 95.25 -3.29
CA LEU A 375 -51.72 96.32 -2.28
C LEU A 375 -51.76 97.71 -2.92
N ASN A 376 -51.01 97.91 -4.01
CA ASN A 376 -50.99 99.17 -4.76
C ASN A 376 -52.36 99.50 -5.40
N GLN A 377 -53.12 98.49 -5.83
CA GLN A 377 -54.50 98.70 -6.31
C GLN A 377 -55.47 99.08 -5.19
N ILE A 378 -55.32 98.48 -3.99
CA ILE A 378 -56.12 98.85 -2.82
C ILE A 378 -55.80 100.29 -2.39
N GLU A 379 -54.53 100.69 -2.37
CA GLU A 379 -54.13 102.09 -2.12
C GLU A 379 -54.72 103.05 -3.16
N LYS A 380 -54.67 102.70 -4.45
CA LYS A 380 -55.31 103.47 -5.54
C LYS A 380 -56.84 103.58 -5.40
N SER A 381 -57.49 102.61 -4.77
CA SER A 381 -58.95 102.63 -4.54
C SER A 381 -59.37 103.41 -3.30
N LYS A 382 -58.46 103.61 -2.33
CA LYS A 382 -58.76 104.20 -1.02
C LYS A 382 -58.54 105.71 -0.96
N TYR A 383 -57.76 106.28 -1.87
CA TYR A 383 -57.47 107.71 -1.95
C TYR A 383 -57.56 108.20 -3.40
N GLY A 384 -58.69 108.82 -3.77
CA GLY A 384 -58.90 109.44 -5.08
C GLY A 384 -58.48 110.92 -5.09
N LEU A 385 -57.77 111.30 -6.16
CA LEU A 385 -57.44 112.64 -6.71
C LEU A 385 -56.69 113.65 -5.82
N VAL A 386 -55.55 114.14 -6.33
CA VAL A 386 -55.34 115.56 -6.66
C VAL A 386 -54.48 115.64 -7.92
N ASP A 387 -55.01 116.33 -8.92
CA ASP A 387 -54.31 116.83 -10.12
C ASP A 387 -53.72 118.22 -9.82
N GLU A 388 -52.85 118.71 -10.72
CA GLU A 388 -52.23 120.07 -10.75
C GLU A 388 -50.99 120.25 -9.83
N ASP A 389 -49.90 120.92 -10.22
CA ASP A 389 -49.66 121.77 -11.38
C ASP A 389 -48.14 121.99 -11.62
N LYS A 390 -47.82 122.50 -12.81
CA LYS A 390 -46.50 123.00 -13.26
C LYS A 390 -45.96 124.13 -12.36
N VAL A 391 -44.62 124.25 -12.23
CA VAL A 391 -43.86 125.54 -12.35
C VAL A 391 -42.40 125.28 -12.80
N HIS A 392 -41.92 126.11 -13.73
CA HIS A 392 -40.55 126.36 -14.22
C HIS A 392 -39.44 126.35 -13.12
N ILE A 393 -38.15 126.05 -13.34
CA ILE A 393 -37.18 126.24 -14.45
C ILE A 393 -36.30 124.99 -14.52
#